data_AF-A0A7X3A8A1-F1
#
_entry.id   AF-A0A7X3A8A1-F1
#
_cell.length_a   1.000
_cell.length_b   1.000
_cell.length_c   1.000
_cell.angle_alpha   90.00
_cell.angle_beta   90.00
_cell.angle_gamma   90.00
#
_symmetry.space_group_name_H-M   'P 1'
#
loop_
_entity.id
_entity.type
_entity.pdbx_description
1 polymer ?
#
loop_
_entity_poly.entity_id
_entity_poly.type
_entity_poly.pdbx_seq_one_letter_code
_entity_poly.pdbx_strand_id
1 'polypeptide(L)' 'MIHFTVHNHALTVGSIELLGVSSAASLQIGDTNFVTLYSMFDTPPESLIVGPLAPFPAPEGAGEALGESLEEEDVD' A
#
# COMPACT_ATOMS: atom_id res chain seq x y z
N MET A 1 33.81 -35.84 -2.62
CA MET A 1 32.91 -34.71 -2.93
C MET A 1 31.89 -35.21 -3.93
N ILE A 2 30.61 -35.19 -3.58
CA ILE A 2 29.54 -35.70 -4.46
C ILE A 2 29.10 -34.57 -5.40
N HIS A 3 29.16 -34.84 -6.71
CA HIS A 3 28.68 -33.93 -7.75
C HIS A 3 27.24 -34.36 -8.07
N PHE A 4 26.27 -33.47 -7.81
CA PHE A 4 24.87 -33.70 -8.12
C PHE A 4 24.48 -32.87 -9.34
N THR A 5 24.17 -33.52 -10.45
CA THR A 5 23.73 -32.87 -11.69
C THR A 5 22.22 -33.04 -11.81
N VAL A 6 21.48 -31.92 -11.71
CA VAL A 6 20.03 -31.92 -11.89
C VAL A 6 19.73 -31.77 -13.38
N HIS A 7 19.07 -32.77 -13.96
CA HIS A 7 18.52 -32.69 -15.30
C HIS A 7 17.00 -32.43 -15.20
N ASN A 8 16.57 -31.20 -15.44
CA ASN A 8 15.15 -30.91 -15.67
C ASN A 8 14.77 -31.46 -17.05
N HIS A 9 14.02 -32.56 -17.09
CA HIS A 9 13.30 -32.98 -18.29
C HIS A 9 12.15 -31.98 -18.58
N ALA A 10 11.31 -32.22 -19.60
CA ALA A 10 10.18 -31.35 -19.87
C ALA A 10 9.27 -31.25 -18.62
N LEU A 11 9.21 -30.06 -18.00
CA LEU A 11 8.19 -29.69 -17.02
C LEU A 11 6.85 -29.68 -17.74
N THR A 12 6.23 -30.86 -17.86
CA THR A 12 4.94 -31.02 -18.51
C THR A 12 3.87 -30.70 -17.48
N VAL A 13 3.46 -29.44 -17.45
CA VAL A 13 2.24 -29.06 -16.74
C VAL A 13 1.07 -29.71 -17.47
N GLY A 14 0.42 -30.70 -16.83
CA GLY A 14 -0.72 -31.41 -17.38
C GLY A 14 -1.99 -30.55 -17.41
N SER A 15 -2.42 -30.04 -16.26
CA SER A 15 -3.56 -29.12 -16.16
C SER A 15 -3.40 -28.18 -14.98
N ILE A 16 -3.73 -26.90 -15.19
CA ILE A 16 -3.88 -25.91 -14.12
C ILE A 16 -5.31 -25.40 -14.16
N GLU A 17 -6.00 -25.55 -13.05
CA GLU A 17 -7.33 -24.98 -12.84
C GLU A 17 -7.21 -23.82 -11.84
N LEU A 18 -7.59 -22.62 -12.28
CA LEU A 18 -7.43 -21.38 -11.51
C LEU A 18 -8.78 -20.67 -11.39
N LEU A 19 -9.28 -20.56 -10.17
CA LEU A 19 -10.59 -19.96 -9.87
C LEU A 19 -10.55 -18.42 -9.85
N GLY A 20 -9.37 -17.82 -9.66
CA GLY A 20 -9.19 -16.38 -9.69
C GLY A 20 -7.80 -15.94 -9.27
N VAL A 21 -7.45 -14.71 -9.62
CA VAL A 21 -6.24 -14.01 -9.18
C VAL A 21 -6.63 -12.67 -8.56
N SER A 22 -5.85 -12.19 -7.59
CA SER A 22 -6.03 -10.84 -7.04
C SER A 22 -5.64 -9.77 -8.08
N SER A 23 -6.00 -8.49 -7.83
CA SER A 23 -5.59 -7.37 -8.70
C SER A 23 -4.07 -7.21 -8.86
N ALA A 24 -3.28 -7.73 -7.92
CA ALA A 24 -1.82 -7.74 -7.97
C ALA A 24 -1.26 -9.14 -7.67
N ALA A 25 -1.35 -10.06 -8.64
CA ALA A 25 -0.80 -11.40 -8.51
C ALA A 25 -0.03 -11.82 -9.78
N SER A 26 0.94 -12.72 -9.59
CA SER A 26 1.68 -13.39 -10.67
C SER A 26 1.63 -14.90 -10.43
N LEU A 27 1.25 -15.66 -11.47
CA LEU A 27 1.33 -17.12 -11.48
C LEU A 27 2.43 -17.51 -12.46
N GLN A 28 3.46 -18.19 -11.97
CA GLN A 28 4.61 -18.60 -12.78
C GLN A 28 4.80 -20.12 -12.78
N ILE A 29 5.20 -20.65 -13.94
CA ILE A 29 5.59 -22.04 -14.15
C ILE A 29 7.02 -22.05 -14.70
N GLY A 30 7.87 -22.91 -14.14
CA GLY A 30 9.28 -22.97 -14.50
C GLY A 30 10.11 -21.94 -13.75
N ASP A 31 11.38 -21.84 -14.14
CA ASP A 31 12.38 -21.13 -13.34
C ASP A 31 12.39 -19.63 -13.66
N THR A 32 12.59 -18.81 -12.62
CA THR A 32 12.82 -17.38 -12.74
C THR A 32 14.06 -17.00 -11.94
N ASN A 33 14.90 -16.12 -12.48
CA ASN A 33 16.06 -15.61 -11.75
C ASN A 33 15.67 -14.51 -10.76
N PHE A 34 14.80 -13.57 -11.18
CA PHE A 34 14.36 -12.47 -10.34
C PHE A 34 12.92 -12.08 -10.68
N VAL A 35 12.12 -11.83 -9.65
CA VAL A 35 10.85 -11.10 -9.76
C VAL A 35 11.08 -9.75 -9.10
N THR A 36 11.01 -8.67 -9.87
CA THR A 36 11.21 -7.32 -9.33
C THR A 36 9.93 -6.52 -9.45
N LEU A 37 9.43 -6.04 -8.31
CA LEU A 37 8.30 -5.12 -8.26
C LEU A 37 8.84 -3.70 -8.13
N TYR A 38 8.50 -2.84 -9.08
CA TYR A 38 8.79 -1.42 -9.01
C TYR A 38 7.50 -0.67 -8.81
N SER A 39 7.50 0.26 -7.85
CA SER A 39 6.47 1.27 -7.71
C SER A 39 7.16 2.61 -7.84
N MET A 40 6.89 3.31 -8.95
CA MET A 40 7.39 4.66 -9.16
C MET A 40 6.28 5.63 -8.77
N PHE A 41 6.55 6.47 -7.79
CA PHE A 41 5.69 7.62 -7.54
C PHE A 41 5.98 8.66 -8.63
N ASP A 42 4.94 9.02 -9.38
CA ASP A 42 5.02 10.02 -10.46
C ASP A 42 4.83 11.46 -9.95
N THR A 43 4.57 11.64 -8.65
CA THR A 43 4.48 12.97 -8.05
C THR A 43 5.87 13.47 -7.68
N PRO A 44 6.33 14.60 -8.26
CA PRO A 44 7.55 15.26 -7.81
C PRO A 44 7.49 15.56 -6.30
N PRO A 45 8.61 15.51 -5.56
CA PRO A 45 8.64 15.80 -4.12
C PRO A 45 8.09 17.19 -3.77
N GLU A 46 8.08 18.12 -4.72
CA GLU A 46 7.50 19.46 -4.59
C GLU A 46 5.96 19.48 -4.63
N SER A 47 5.30 18.42 -5.14
CA SER A 47 3.83 18.26 -5.08
C SER A 47 3.35 17.67 -3.75
N LEU A 48 4.26 17.16 -2.91
CA LEU A 48 3.95 16.86 -1.52
C LEU A 48 4.06 18.17 -0.73
N ILE A 49 2.97 18.95 -0.71
CA ILE A 49 2.87 20.16 0.13
C ILE A 49 2.77 19.69 1.59
N VAL A 50 3.90 19.29 2.18
CA VAL A 50 4.07 19.32 3.63
C VAL A 50 4.36 20.77 3.99
N GLY A 51 3.35 21.62 3.80
CA GLY A 51 3.30 22.88 4.51
C GLY A 51 3.13 22.55 6.00
N PRO A 52 3.69 23.35 6.92
CA PRO A 52 3.24 23.26 8.31
C PRO A 52 1.71 23.33 8.28
N LEU A 53 1.04 22.36 8.91
CA LEU A 53 -0.39 22.44 9.16
C LEU A 53 -0.60 23.69 10.01
N ALA A 54 -0.77 24.85 9.34
CA ALA A 54 -1.32 26.01 9.99
C ALA A 54 -2.66 25.55 10.54
N PRO A 55 -3.00 25.90 11.81
CA PRO A 55 -4.31 25.59 12.33
C PRO A 55 -5.34 26.01 11.30
N PHE A 56 -6.13 25.05 10.82
CA PHE A 56 -7.22 25.37 9.90
C PHE A 56 -8.10 26.41 10.61
N PRO A 57 -8.59 27.43 9.89
CA PRO A 57 -9.61 28.30 10.47
C PRO A 57 -10.78 27.43 10.95
N ALA A 58 -11.43 27.86 12.02
CA ALA A 58 -12.62 27.18 12.52
C ALA A 58 -13.61 26.99 11.35
N PRO A 59 -14.23 25.80 11.21
CA PRO A 59 -15.21 25.56 10.15
C PRO A 59 -16.36 26.57 10.24
N GLU A 60 -16.98 26.87 9.10
CA GLU A 60 -18.17 27.73 9.06
C GLU A 60 -19.26 27.14 9.99
N GLY A 61 -19.72 27.93 10.95
CA GLY A 61 -20.67 27.47 11.98
C GLY A 61 -20.04 26.81 13.21
N ALA A 62 -18.72 26.90 13.42
CA ALA A 62 -18.08 26.36 14.64
C ALA A 62 -18.70 26.90 15.94
N GLY A 63 -19.12 28.17 15.98
CA GLY A 63 -19.83 28.75 17.14
C GLY A 63 -21.25 28.20 17.36
N GLU A 64 -21.79 27.45 16.39
CA GLU A 64 -23.11 26.81 16.43
C GLU A 64 -22.99 25.29 16.64
N ALA A 65 -21.77 24.76 16.76
CA ALA A 65 -21.51 23.35 17.00
C ALA A 65 -22.04 22.96 18.40
N LEU A 66 -23.18 22.27 18.42
CA LEU A 66 -23.78 21.74 19.64
C LEU A 66 -22.88 20.64 20.22
N GLY A 67 -22.20 20.94 21.34
CA GLY A 67 -21.42 19.96 22.10
C GLY A 67 -20.04 20.46 22.57
N GLU A 68 -19.57 21.60 22.09
CA GLU A 68 -18.31 22.22 22.54
C GLU A 68 -18.59 23.43 23.45
N SER A 69 -19.35 23.24 24.53
CA SER A 69 -19.34 24.23 25.61
C SER A 69 -18.04 24.06 26.39
N LEU A 70 -17.15 25.06 26.30
CA LEU A 70 -16.13 25.26 27.32
C LEU A 70 -16.89 25.60 28.61
N GLU A 71 -17.17 24.59 29.43
CA GLU A 71 -17.44 24.84 30.83
C GLU A 71 -16.15 25.41 31.40
N GLU A 72 -16.05 26.73 31.44
CA GLU A 72 -15.16 27.41 32.37
C GLU A 72 -15.66 27.00 33.76
N GLU A 73 -15.06 25.96 34.35
CA GLU A 73 -15.14 25.74 35.78
C GLU A 73 -14.54 26.98 36.44
N ASP A 74 -15.41 27.91 36.83
CA ASP A 74 -15.12 28.94 37.82
C ASP A 74 -14.68 28.23 39.11
N VAL A 75 -13.37 28.07 39.28
CA VAL A 75 -12.76 27.67 40.55
C VAL A 75 -12.71 28.93 41.42
N ASP A 76 -13.62 28.98 42.39
CA ASP A 76 -13.72 29.98 43.47
C ASP A 76 -12.37 30.35 44.13
#